data_AF-A0A4Q5VKS8-F1
#
_entry.id   AF-A0A4Q5VKS8-F1
#
_cell.length_a   1.000
_cell.length_b   1.000
_cell.length_c   1.000
_cell.angle_alpha   90.00
_cell.angle_beta   90.00
_cell.angle_gamma   90.00
#
_symmetry.space_group_name_H-M   'P 1'
#
loop_
_entity.id
_entity.type
_entity.pdbx_description
1 polymer ?
#
loop_
_entity_poly.entity_id
_entity_poly.type
_entity_poly.pdbx_seq_one_letter_code
_entity_poly.pdbx_strand_id
1 'polypeptide(L)'
;MRVAYDTCDIAFMLHRDFHHGLRAIAMSDIQIAAPAGSLQVRALWQASNQVVLICHPHPLFGGTMDNKVVTTLARFFKNQNISVVTFNFRGVGSSTGQHANGVGEIDDALAVLDWIMQQSPVQQQADMQSSPQSDIHNSAQNNAKPLQLYLAGFSFGAYIAAAVASRFNQQQINAELAAFKLLKTFLVAPPVHHYPMQDLSLASDTVVLMGEVDEVVPPDEVIAWASQLDLQLVMMPNCSHFFHGHLPELCQQLALYFP
;
A
#
# COMPACT_ATOMS: atom_id res chain seq x y z
N MET A 1 -25.92 -24.51 -32.66
CA MET A 1 -24.58 -23.92 -32.77
C MET A 1 -24.43 -22.92 -31.63
N ARG A 2 -23.94 -23.37 -30.47
CA ARG A 2 -23.78 -22.57 -29.24
C ARG A 2 -22.29 -22.25 -29.10
N VAL A 3 -22.00 -20.98 -28.87
CA VAL A 3 -20.65 -20.43 -28.70
C VAL A 3 -20.13 -20.85 -27.33
N ALA A 4 -18.95 -21.47 -27.30
CA ALA A 4 -18.24 -21.85 -26.09
C ALA A 4 -17.41 -20.67 -25.59
N TYR A 5 -17.49 -20.39 -24.29
CA TYR A 5 -16.55 -19.53 -23.58
C TYR A 5 -15.31 -20.37 -23.28
N ASP A 6 -14.17 -19.91 -23.79
CA ASP A 6 -12.90 -20.61 -23.67
C ASP A 6 -12.18 -20.24 -22.37
N THR A 7 -11.50 -21.25 -21.84
CA THR A 7 -11.21 -21.50 -20.43
C THR A 7 -9.92 -20.83 -19.96
N CYS A 8 -9.97 -20.14 -18.81
CA CYS A 8 -8.80 -19.74 -18.05
C CYS A 8 -8.51 -20.82 -16.99
N ASP A 9 -7.88 -21.93 -17.40
CA ASP A 9 -7.44 -23.02 -16.54
C ASP A 9 -6.16 -23.67 -17.09
N ILE A 10 -5.00 -23.16 -16.68
CA ILE A 10 -3.69 -23.87 -16.69
C ILE A 10 -2.91 -23.34 -15.47
N ALA A 11 -3.06 -23.94 -14.30
CA ALA A 11 -2.20 -25.01 -13.76
C ALA A 11 -0.79 -24.55 -13.32
N PHE A 12 -0.63 -24.26 -12.02
CA PHE A 12 0.62 -24.52 -11.29
C PHE A 12 0.30 -25.15 -9.92
N MET A 13 0.37 -26.49 -9.93
CA MET A 13 0.94 -27.37 -8.91
C MET A 13 0.29 -27.51 -7.52
N LEU A 14 -0.30 -28.69 -7.34
CA LEU A 14 -0.79 -29.33 -6.13
C LEU A 14 0.34 -29.68 -5.13
N HIS A 15 -0.08 -29.83 -3.86
CA HIS A 15 0.56 -30.45 -2.69
C HIS A 15 1.44 -29.57 -1.78
N ARG A 16 0.80 -29.00 -0.75
CA ARG A 16 1.21 -29.24 0.65
C ARG A 16 0.01 -28.99 1.57
N ASP A 17 -0.58 -30.08 2.05
CA ASP A 17 -1.44 -30.08 3.22
C ASP A 17 -0.63 -29.62 4.43
N PHE A 18 -1.07 -28.54 5.08
CA PHE A 18 -0.77 -28.25 6.48
C PHE A 18 -2.07 -27.82 7.16
N HIS A 19 -2.72 -28.79 7.80
CA HIS A 19 -3.76 -28.53 8.79
C HIS A 19 -3.11 -27.94 10.06
N HIS A 20 -3.40 -26.68 10.36
CA HIS A 20 -3.82 -26.21 11.70
C HIS A 20 -4.23 -24.74 11.66
N GLY A 21 -5.54 -24.48 11.72
CA GLY A 21 -6.08 -23.46 12.62
C GLY A 21 -5.83 -21.97 12.37
N LEU A 22 -5.92 -21.47 11.15
CA LEU A 22 -6.29 -20.06 10.91
C LEU A 22 -7.52 -20.06 9.99
N ARG A 23 -8.71 -20.09 10.60
CA ARG A 23 -9.93 -19.70 9.87
C ARG A 23 -9.66 -18.29 9.35
N ALA A 24 -9.92 -18.05 8.06
CA ALA A 24 -9.96 -16.71 7.50
C ALA A 24 -10.87 -15.86 8.38
N ILE A 25 -10.29 -14.97 9.18
CA ILE A 25 -11.04 -14.01 9.98
C ILE A 25 -11.75 -13.12 8.96
N ALA A 26 -13.07 -13.00 9.09
CA ALA A 26 -13.86 -12.15 8.20
C ALA A 26 -13.25 -10.74 8.18
N MET A 27 -13.10 -10.16 6.97
CA MET A 27 -12.62 -8.79 6.77
C MET A 27 -13.67 -7.82 7.33
N SER A 28 -13.55 -7.45 8.60
CA SER A 28 -14.34 -6.36 9.17
C SER A 28 -13.52 -5.07 9.11
N ASP A 29 -14.16 -4.00 8.68
CA ASP A 29 -13.59 -2.67 8.81
C ASP A 29 -13.46 -2.33 10.31
N ILE A 30 -12.34 -1.71 10.68
CA ILE A 30 -11.97 -1.34 12.03
C ILE A 30 -11.88 0.19 12.09
N GLN A 31 -12.29 0.77 13.22
CA GLN A 31 -12.05 2.18 13.51
C GLN A 31 -10.79 2.32 14.34
N ILE A 32 -9.85 3.14 13.87
CA ILE A 32 -8.62 3.46 14.61
C ILE A 32 -8.62 4.93 14.99
N ALA A 33 -7.94 5.29 16.08
CA ALA A 33 -7.73 6.68 16.43
C ALA A 33 -6.75 7.34 15.44
N ALA A 34 -7.01 8.60 15.10
CA ALA A 34 -6.19 9.40 14.19
C ALA A 34 -6.22 10.88 14.58
N PRO A 35 -5.30 11.72 14.07
CA PRO A 35 -5.21 13.13 14.45
C PRO A 35 -6.51 13.94 14.25
N ALA A 36 -7.33 13.57 13.26
CA ALA A 36 -8.63 14.19 12.97
C ALA A 36 -9.84 13.37 13.44
N GLY A 37 -9.66 12.53 14.47
CA GLY A 37 -10.70 11.71 15.09
C GLY A 37 -10.47 10.22 14.88
N SER A 38 -11.18 9.59 13.94
CA SER A 38 -11.01 8.18 13.61
C SER A 38 -10.92 7.92 12.11
N LEU A 39 -10.21 6.83 11.76
CA LEU A 39 -10.10 6.33 10.40
C LEU A 39 -10.74 4.94 10.31
N GLN A 40 -11.52 4.73 9.25
CA GLN A 40 -11.99 3.42 8.82
C GLN A 40 -10.84 2.71 8.09
N VAL A 41 -10.40 1.58 8.65
CA VAL A 41 -9.29 0.77 8.15
C VAL A 41 -9.77 -0.64 7.85
N ARG A 42 -9.25 -1.23 6.77
CA ARG A 42 -9.44 -2.63 6.43
C ARG A 42 -8.08 -3.30 6.32
N ALA A 43 -7.87 -4.34 7.12
CA ALA A 43 -6.65 -5.13 7.11
C ALA A 43 -6.94 -6.58 6.75
N LEU A 44 -6.11 -7.15 5.88
CA LEU A 44 -6.05 -8.57 5.59
C LEU A 44 -4.65 -9.06 5.93
N TRP A 45 -4.53 -9.70 7.08
CA TRP A 45 -3.26 -10.22 7.58
C TRP A 45 -2.92 -11.55 6.93
N GLN A 46 -1.65 -11.70 6.56
CA GLN A 46 -1.05 -12.95 6.09
C GLN A 46 -0.03 -13.45 7.13
N ALA A 47 0.34 -14.72 7.07
CA ALA A 47 1.44 -15.27 7.86
C ALA A 47 2.80 -14.83 7.26
N SER A 48 3.04 -13.52 7.21
CA SER A 48 4.18 -12.87 6.56
C SER A 48 4.58 -11.63 7.35
N ASN A 49 5.88 -11.32 7.38
CA ASN A 49 6.38 -10.05 7.93
C ASN A 49 6.32 -8.90 6.91
N GLN A 50 5.71 -9.13 5.74
CA GLN A 50 5.51 -8.13 4.71
C GLN A 50 4.10 -7.56 4.78
N VAL A 51 3.98 -6.24 4.64
CA VAL A 51 2.71 -5.52 4.61
C VAL A 51 2.75 -4.44 3.53
N VAL A 52 1.62 -4.21 2.87
CA VAL A 52 1.41 -3.04 2.01
C VAL A 52 0.38 -2.12 2.63
N LEU A 53 0.67 -0.81 2.65
CA LEU A 53 -0.33 0.23 2.86
C LEU A 53 -0.73 0.82 1.50
N ILE A 54 -2.03 0.80 1.20
CA ILE A 54 -2.57 1.29 -0.08
C ILE A 54 -3.45 2.52 0.15
N CYS A 55 -3.04 3.64 -0.43
CA CYS A 55 -3.71 4.93 -0.36
C CYS A 55 -4.65 5.12 -1.57
N HIS A 56 -5.87 5.59 -1.31
CA HIS A 56 -6.92 5.67 -2.33
C HIS A 56 -6.95 7.01 -3.10
N PRO A 57 -7.64 7.13 -4.25
CA PRO A 57 -7.67 8.38 -5.02
C PRO A 57 -8.49 9.47 -4.30
N HIS A 58 -8.52 10.67 -4.87
CA HIS A 58 -8.95 11.87 -4.16
C HIS A 58 -10.36 11.75 -3.55
N PRO A 59 -10.55 12.05 -2.24
CA PRO A 59 -11.84 12.02 -1.55
C PRO A 59 -12.99 12.71 -2.28
N LEU A 60 -12.77 13.95 -2.72
CA LEU A 60 -13.79 14.80 -3.33
C LEU A 60 -14.25 14.33 -4.73
N PHE A 61 -13.54 13.41 -5.36
CA PHE A 61 -13.92 12.83 -6.66
C PHE A 61 -14.43 11.39 -6.53
N GLY A 62 -14.97 11.04 -5.35
CA GLY A 62 -15.54 9.72 -5.06
C GLY A 62 -14.49 8.65 -4.76
N GLY A 63 -13.25 9.05 -4.47
CA GLY A 63 -12.20 8.12 -4.09
C GLY A 63 -12.44 7.51 -2.71
N THR A 64 -12.36 6.19 -2.62
CA THR A 64 -12.47 5.40 -1.38
C THR A 64 -11.54 4.20 -1.45
N MET A 65 -11.32 3.52 -0.33
CA MET A 65 -10.60 2.24 -0.31
C MET A 65 -11.23 1.13 -1.16
N ASP A 66 -12.51 1.28 -1.55
CA ASP A 66 -13.23 0.34 -2.41
C ASP A 66 -13.09 0.64 -3.91
N ASN A 67 -12.29 1.65 -4.28
CA ASN A 67 -12.00 1.97 -5.66
C ASN A 67 -11.44 0.74 -6.43
N LYS A 68 -11.79 0.59 -7.71
CA LYS A 68 -11.40 -0.58 -8.52
C LYS A 68 -9.89 -0.74 -8.70
N VAL A 69 -9.15 0.36 -8.84
CA VAL A 69 -7.68 0.33 -8.92
C VAL A 69 -7.10 -0.07 -7.57
N VAL A 70 -7.57 0.53 -6.48
CA VAL A 70 -7.15 0.22 -5.10
C VAL A 70 -7.40 -1.25 -4.75
N THR A 71 -8.60 -1.77 -5.04
CA THR A 71 -8.95 -3.18 -4.80
C THR A 71 -8.20 -4.14 -5.72
N THR A 72 -7.77 -3.68 -6.90
CA THR A 72 -6.88 -4.44 -7.79
C THR A 72 -5.47 -4.54 -7.21
N LEU A 73 -4.91 -3.42 -6.73
CA LEU A 73 -3.64 -3.42 -5.99
C LEU A 73 -3.72 -4.34 -4.76
N ALA A 74 -4.77 -4.20 -3.95
CA ALA A 74 -5.00 -5.03 -2.78
C ALA A 74 -5.04 -6.53 -3.12
N ARG A 75 -5.73 -6.91 -4.20
CA ARG A 75 -5.78 -8.29 -4.66
C ARG A 75 -4.42 -8.79 -5.14
N PHE A 76 -3.66 -7.96 -5.87
CA PHE A 76 -2.31 -8.27 -6.31
C PHE A 76 -1.41 -8.63 -5.12
N PHE A 77 -1.24 -7.72 -4.15
CA PHE A 77 -0.38 -7.98 -2.99
C PHE A 77 -0.86 -9.15 -2.13
N LYS A 78 -2.18 -9.29 -1.94
CA LYS A 78 -2.75 -10.46 -1.25
C LYS A 78 -2.31 -11.78 -1.88
N ASN A 79 -2.33 -11.86 -3.22
CA ASN A 79 -1.96 -13.07 -3.95
C ASN A 79 -0.45 -13.39 -3.86
N GLN A 80 0.37 -12.41 -3.46
CA GLN A 80 1.79 -12.60 -3.14
C GLN A 80 2.06 -12.95 -1.67
N ASN A 81 1.02 -13.32 -0.90
CA ASN A 81 1.12 -13.62 0.54
C ASN A 81 1.63 -12.43 1.39
N ILE A 82 1.22 -11.21 1.02
CA ILE A 82 1.55 -9.97 1.74
C ILE A 82 0.31 -9.50 2.49
N SER A 83 0.50 -9.04 3.73
CA SER A 83 -0.58 -8.42 4.49
C SER A 83 -1.01 -7.13 3.80
N VAL A 84 -2.30 -6.90 3.64
CA VAL A 84 -2.82 -5.74 2.90
C VAL A 84 -3.59 -4.86 3.85
N VAL A 85 -3.24 -3.58 3.89
CA VAL A 85 -3.98 -2.56 4.64
C VAL A 85 -4.41 -1.45 3.70
N THR A 86 -5.71 -1.21 3.68
CA THR A 86 -6.36 -0.08 3.00
C THR A 86 -7.14 0.70 4.06
N PHE A 87 -7.39 1.97 3.83
CA PHE A 87 -8.17 2.80 4.75
C PHE A 87 -8.87 3.90 3.98
N ASN A 88 -9.90 4.50 4.55
CA ASN A 88 -10.47 5.74 4.05
C ASN A 88 -9.78 6.93 4.72
N PHE A 89 -9.33 7.90 3.94
CA PHE A 89 -8.83 9.18 4.46
C PHE A 89 -9.89 9.90 5.30
N ARG A 90 -9.46 10.87 6.11
CA ARG A 90 -10.35 11.77 6.84
C ARG A 90 -11.50 12.29 5.96
N GLY A 91 -12.71 12.25 6.50
CA GLY A 91 -13.94 12.69 5.81
C GLY A 91 -14.48 11.75 4.73
N VAL A 92 -13.93 10.54 4.56
CA VAL A 92 -14.40 9.53 3.60
C VAL A 92 -15.01 8.33 4.32
N GLY A 93 -16.15 7.84 3.82
CA GLY A 93 -16.82 6.66 4.37
C GLY A 93 -17.17 6.86 5.85
N SER A 94 -16.66 5.99 6.72
CA SER A 94 -16.82 6.12 8.18
C SER A 94 -15.63 6.78 8.89
N SER A 95 -14.65 7.32 8.15
CA SER A 95 -13.58 8.15 8.72
C SER A 95 -14.10 9.55 9.04
N THR A 96 -13.76 10.08 10.22
CA THR A 96 -14.18 11.43 10.64
C THR A 96 -13.26 12.51 10.06
N GLY A 97 -13.57 13.78 10.34
CA GLY A 97 -12.75 14.92 9.90
C GLY A 97 -13.13 15.43 8.51
N GLN A 98 -12.24 16.24 7.92
CA GLN A 98 -12.43 16.88 6.62
C GLN A 98 -11.13 16.86 5.82
N HIS A 99 -11.25 16.85 4.49
CA HIS A 99 -10.11 16.89 3.57
C HIS A 99 -9.16 18.07 3.88
N ALA A 100 -7.85 17.78 3.90
CA ALA A 100 -6.81 18.69 4.34
C ALA A 100 -5.70 18.91 3.29
N ASN A 101 -6.05 18.79 2.00
CA ASN A 101 -5.18 19.08 0.85
C ASN A 101 -3.86 18.31 0.85
N GLY A 102 -3.87 17.08 1.37
CA GLY A 102 -2.73 16.18 1.42
C GLY A 102 -1.90 16.29 2.68
N VAL A 103 -1.90 17.42 3.39
CA VAL A 103 -1.12 17.57 4.63
C VAL A 103 -1.67 16.63 5.71
N GLY A 104 -2.97 16.70 5.95
CA GLY A 104 -3.62 15.85 6.93
C GLY A 104 -3.69 14.39 6.50
N GLU A 105 -3.86 14.12 5.22
CA GLU A 105 -3.93 12.77 4.69
C GLU A 105 -2.59 12.02 4.79
N ILE A 106 -1.46 12.73 4.77
CA ILE A 106 -0.16 12.13 5.12
C ILE A 106 -0.14 11.71 6.59
N ASP A 107 -0.65 12.54 7.50
CA ASP A 107 -0.72 12.20 8.92
C ASP A 107 -1.68 11.04 9.18
N ASP A 108 -2.76 10.93 8.41
CA ASP A 108 -3.66 9.77 8.44
C ASP A 108 -2.92 8.48 8.03
N ALA A 109 -2.15 8.53 6.94
CA ALA A 109 -1.37 7.38 6.48
C ALA A 109 -0.31 6.95 7.51
N LEU A 110 0.35 7.90 8.17
CA LEU A 110 1.30 7.61 9.26
C LEU A 110 0.60 7.00 10.48
N ALA A 111 -0.57 7.50 10.86
CA ALA A 111 -1.36 6.93 11.95
C ALA A 111 -1.78 5.47 11.66
N VAL A 112 -2.09 5.16 10.39
CA VAL A 112 -2.35 3.78 9.97
C VAL A 112 -1.09 2.93 10.05
N LEU A 113 0.09 3.44 9.68
CA LEU A 113 1.36 2.72 9.84
C LEU A 113 1.69 2.45 11.32
N ASP A 114 1.46 3.42 12.21
CA ASP A 114 1.63 3.24 13.66
C ASP A 114 0.70 2.13 14.17
N TRP A 115 -0.55 2.11 13.71
CA TRP A 115 -1.49 1.06 14.04
C TRP A 115 -1.05 -0.31 13.47
N ILE A 116 -0.53 -0.37 12.24
CA ILE A 116 0.00 -1.61 11.65
C ILE A 116 1.13 -2.19 12.51
N MET A 117 2.05 -1.35 13.01
CA MET A 117 3.13 -1.79 13.90
C MET A 117 2.59 -2.48 15.16
N GLN A 118 1.54 -1.92 15.76
CA GLN A 118 0.93 -2.44 16.99
C GLN A 118 0.13 -3.73 16.76
N GLN A 119 -0.44 -3.92 15.56
CA GLN A 119 -1.30 -5.08 15.26
C GLN A 119 -0.57 -6.23 14.57
N SER A 120 0.64 -6.02 14.08
CA SER A 120 1.34 -7.03 13.30
C SER A 120 1.54 -8.32 14.10
N PRO A 121 1.17 -9.50 13.56
CA PRO A 121 1.33 -10.78 14.26
C PRO A 121 2.78 -11.08 14.68
N VAL A 122 3.76 -10.56 13.93
CA VAL A 122 5.18 -10.69 14.23
C VAL A 122 5.54 -9.94 15.51
N GLN A 123 4.94 -8.77 15.74
CA GLN A 123 5.14 -7.99 16.95
C GLN A 123 4.44 -8.65 18.14
N GLN A 124 3.22 -9.14 17.96
CA GLN A 124 2.47 -9.86 19.02
C GLN A 124 3.17 -11.15 19.46
N GLN A 125 3.84 -11.85 18.54
CA GLN A 125 4.67 -13.04 18.88
C GLN A 125 5.94 -12.67 19.64
N ALA A 126 6.60 -11.56 19.30
CA ALA A 126 7.76 -11.06 20.04
C ALA A 126 7.37 -10.63 21.47
N ASP A 127 6.23 -9.94 21.62
CA ASP A 127 5.75 -9.48 22.91
C ASP A 127 5.32 -10.64 23.83
N MET A 128 4.66 -11.68 23.28
CA MET A 128 4.30 -12.90 24.05
C MET A 128 5.51 -13.69 24.55
N GLN A 129 6.66 -13.65 23.84
CA GLN A 129 7.89 -14.31 24.27
C GLN A 129 8.69 -13.51 25.31
N SER A 130 8.25 -12.28 25.66
CA SER A 130 8.97 -11.37 26.57
C SER A 130 8.40 -11.31 28.01
N SER A 131 7.48 -12.21 28.40
CA SER A 131 6.96 -12.25 29.78
C SER A 131 8.04 -12.66 30.81
N PRO A 132 8.11 -12.00 31.99
CA PRO A 132 9.24 -12.15 32.90
C PRO A 132 9.09 -13.38 33.80
N GLN A 133 9.84 -14.45 33.52
CA GLN A 133 10.22 -15.42 34.54
C GLN A 133 11.73 -15.68 34.50
N SER A 134 12.38 -15.25 35.59
CA SER A 134 13.72 -15.58 36.11
C SER A 134 14.97 -15.21 35.28
N ASP A 135 15.64 -14.17 35.77
CA ASP A 135 17.05 -14.12 36.18
C ASP A 135 18.21 -14.42 35.21
N ILE A 136 19.12 -13.43 35.20
CA ILE A 136 20.57 -13.45 34.92
C ILE A 136 21.00 -13.37 33.44
N HIS A 137 21.64 -12.23 33.15
CA HIS A 137 22.55 -11.94 32.03
C HIS A 137 22.23 -12.61 30.69
N ASN A 138 21.36 -11.97 29.91
CA ASN A 138 21.54 -11.97 28.47
C ASN A 138 21.05 -10.64 27.91
N SER A 139 21.98 -9.81 27.42
CA SER A 139 21.66 -8.74 26.47
C SER A 139 21.29 -9.41 25.13
N ALA A 140 20.21 -10.17 25.13
CA ALA A 140 19.58 -10.65 23.91
C ALA A 140 18.90 -9.44 23.29
N GLN A 141 19.61 -8.77 22.38
CA GLN A 141 18.99 -7.90 21.40
C GLN A 141 17.82 -8.69 20.80
N ASN A 142 16.60 -8.21 21.02
CA ASN A 142 15.39 -8.77 20.42
C ASN A 142 15.60 -8.81 18.91
N ASN A 143 15.91 -10.00 18.39
CA ASN A 143 16.24 -10.27 16.99
C ASN A 143 14.95 -10.33 16.14
N ALA A 144 13.94 -9.54 16.50
CA ALA A 144 12.68 -9.47 15.78
C ALA A 144 12.97 -8.94 14.38
N LYS A 145 12.71 -9.76 13.37
CA LYS A 145 12.91 -9.38 11.97
C LYS A 145 12.04 -8.14 11.69
N PRO A 146 12.59 -7.05 11.11
CA PRO A 146 11.83 -5.84 10.86
C PRO A 146 10.63 -6.13 9.97
N LEU A 147 9.55 -5.38 10.16
CA LEU A 147 8.40 -5.43 9.26
C LEU A 147 8.80 -4.81 7.93
N GLN A 148 8.49 -5.52 6.87
CA GLN A 148 8.84 -5.14 5.51
C GLN A 148 7.64 -4.41 4.90
N LEU A 149 7.83 -3.14 4.58
CA LEU A 149 6.75 -2.25 4.14
C LEU A 149 6.81 -2.03 2.63
N TYR A 150 5.67 -2.18 1.97
CA TYR A 150 5.41 -1.60 0.67
C TYR A 150 4.45 -0.43 0.82
N LEU A 151 4.66 0.61 0.03
CA LEU A 151 3.70 1.70 -0.11
C LEU A 151 3.10 1.64 -1.50
N ALA A 152 1.79 1.79 -1.60
CA ALA A 152 1.13 1.91 -2.88
C ALA A 152 0.06 2.99 -2.84
N GLY A 153 -0.21 3.61 -3.98
CA GLY A 153 -1.27 4.60 -4.07
C GLY A 153 -1.74 4.83 -5.50
N PHE A 154 -2.98 5.28 -5.62
CA PHE A 154 -3.58 5.67 -6.91
C PHE A 154 -4.00 7.14 -6.87
N SER A 155 -3.62 7.90 -7.91
CA SER A 155 -3.94 9.33 -8.06
C SER A 155 -3.50 10.12 -6.82
N PHE A 156 -4.40 10.86 -6.17
CA PHE A 156 -4.11 11.51 -4.88
C PHE A 156 -3.40 10.58 -3.87
N GLY A 157 -3.83 9.31 -3.77
CA GLY A 157 -3.18 8.34 -2.90
C GLY A 157 -1.74 8.03 -3.29
N ALA A 158 -1.38 8.15 -4.57
CA ALA A 158 0.01 8.05 -5.01
C ALA A 158 0.86 9.21 -4.49
N TYR A 159 0.33 10.44 -4.47
CA TYR A 159 1.01 11.55 -3.79
C TYR A 159 1.22 11.27 -2.30
N ILE A 160 0.19 10.80 -1.59
CA ILE A 160 0.31 10.48 -0.15
C ILE A 160 1.33 9.37 0.08
N ALA A 161 1.28 8.29 -0.69
CA ALA A 161 2.25 7.20 -0.60
C ALA A 161 3.69 7.68 -0.87
N ALA A 162 3.88 8.53 -1.89
CA ALA A 162 5.19 9.14 -2.19
C ALA A 162 5.68 10.05 -1.07
N ALA A 163 4.81 10.87 -0.48
CA ALA A 163 5.16 11.76 0.62
C ALA A 163 5.54 10.97 1.89
N VAL A 164 4.84 9.88 2.18
CA VAL A 164 5.22 8.96 3.26
C VAL A 164 6.58 8.32 2.96
N ALA A 165 6.79 7.81 1.75
CA ALA A 165 8.09 7.25 1.34
C ALA A 165 9.24 8.27 1.49
N SER A 166 9.00 9.53 1.14
CA SER A 166 9.95 10.62 1.32
C SER A 166 10.30 10.85 2.79
N ARG A 167 9.31 10.79 3.71
CA ARG A 167 9.58 10.87 5.15
C ARG A 167 10.47 9.71 5.62
N PHE A 168 10.24 8.49 5.15
CA PHE A 168 11.12 7.34 5.44
C PHE A 168 12.56 7.58 4.94
N ASN A 169 12.73 7.99 3.68
CA ASN A 169 14.04 8.22 3.07
C ASN A 169 14.81 9.36 3.74
N GLN A 170 14.11 10.38 4.24
CA GLN A 170 14.70 11.52 4.94
C GLN A 170 14.79 11.31 6.47
N GLN A 171 14.42 10.12 6.98
CA GLN A 171 14.36 9.82 8.41
C GLN A 171 13.47 10.79 9.21
N GLN A 172 12.42 11.32 8.59
CA GLN A 172 11.42 12.22 9.18
C GLN A 172 10.18 11.43 9.66
N ILE A 173 10.42 10.32 10.34
CA ILE A 173 9.40 9.44 10.92
C ILE A 173 9.63 9.34 12.43
N ASN A 174 8.60 8.90 13.17
CA ASN A 174 8.75 8.63 14.61
C ASN A 174 9.61 7.38 14.86
N ALA A 175 9.95 7.12 16.12
CA ALA A 175 10.84 6.01 16.49
C ALA A 175 10.20 4.63 16.24
N GLU A 176 8.88 4.54 16.37
CA GLU A 176 8.09 3.33 16.16
C GLU A 176 8.13 2.88 14.70
N LEU A 177 7.98 3.82 13.77
CA LEU A 177 8.01 3.57 12.33
C LEU A 177 9.41 3.24 11.82
N ALA A 178 10.47 3.58 12.56
CA ALA A 178 11.84 3.19 12.21
C ALA A 178 12.06 1.66 12.23
N ALA A 179 11.14 0.90 12.84
CA ALA A 179 11.15 -0.57 12.79
C ALA A 179 10.67 -1.15 11.45
N PHE A 180 10.05 -0.34 10.59
CA PHE A 180 9.78 -0.74 9.21
C PHE A 180 11.05 -0.65 8.36
N LYS A 181 11.24 -1.66 7.52
CA LYS A 181 12.08 -1.57 6.34
C LYS A 181 11.19 -1.28 5.13
N LEU A 182 11.19 -0.05 4.63
CA LEU A 182 10.55 0.28 3.36
C LEU A 182 11.28 -0.47 2.23
N LEU A 183 10.56 -1.33 1.52
CA LEU A 183 11.11 -2.15 0.44
C LEU A 183 10.95 -1.47 -0.92
N LYS A 184 9.74 -1.02 -1.25
CA LYS A 184 9.43 -0.44 -2.55
C LYS A 184 8.12 0.36 -2.50
N THR A 185 8.00 1.34 -3.39
CA THR A 185 6.84 2.21 -3.54
C THR A 185 6.25 2.06 -4.94
N PHE A 186 4.93 1.92 -5.05
CA PHE A 186 4.18 1.79 -6.31
C PHE A 186 3.17 2.92 -6.47
N LEU A 187 3.34 3.74 -7.50
CA LEU A 187 2.59 4.97 -7.72
C LEU A 187 1.78 4.84 -9.01
N VAL A 188 0.45 4.74 -8.91
CA VAL A 188 -0.43 4.65 -10.08
C VAL A 188 -1.02 6.02 -10.38
N ALA A 189 -0.79 6.55 -11.59
CA ALA A 189 -1.22 7.86 -12.06
C ALA A 189 -0.95 9.02 -11.07
N PRO A 190 0.31 9.27 -10.67
CA PRO A 190 0.63 10.30 -9.68
C PRO A 190 0.29 11.72 -10.19
N PRO A 191 -0.50 12.52 -9.45
CA PRO A 191 -0.96 13.84 -9.87
C PRO A 191 0.12 14.93 -9.69
N VAL A 192 1.22 14.79 -10.42
CA VAL A 192 2.42 15.66 -10.32
C VAL A 192 2.14 17.14 -10.61
N HIS A 193 1.08 17.44 -11.37
CA HIS A 193 0.65 18.79 -11.71
C HIS A 193 -0.12 19.50 -10.59
N HIS A 194 -0.60 18.75 -9.58
CA HIS A 194 -1.40 19.29 -8.47
C HIS A 194 -0.67 19.33 -7.12
N TYR A 195 0.40 18.56 -6.97
CA TYR A 195 1.12 18.42 -5.70
C TYR A 195 2.62 18.59 -5.91
N PRO A 196 3.38 19.07 -4.90
CA PRO A 196 4.81 19.33 -5.02
C PRO A 196 5.63 18.03 -4.97
N MET A 197 5.41 17.13 -5.93
CA MET A 197 6.06 15.82 -5.98
C MET A 197 7.54 15.90 -6.40
N GLN A 198 7.95 16.99 -7.03
CA GLN A 198 9.34 17.27 -7.39
C GLN A 198 10.25 17.49 -6.17
N ASP A 199 9.68 17.86 -5.02
CA ASP A 199 10.42 18.13 -3.78
C ASP A 199 10.59 16.89 -2.90
N LEU A 200 10.01 15.75 -3.33
CA LEU A 200 10.04 14.50 -2.58
C LEU A 200 11.32 13.70 -2.84
N SER A 201 11.85 13.08 -1.79
CA SER A 201 12.98 12.16 -1.88
C SER A 201 12.48 10.73 -2.08
N LEU A 202 12.50 10.24 -3.32
CA LEU A 202 12.07 8.89 -3.68
C LEU A 202 13.28 8.02 -4.05
N ALA A 203 13.19 6.72 -3.77
CA ALA A 203 14.19 5.77 -4.22
C ALA A 203 14.02 5.53 -5.73
N SER A 204 15.13 5.35 -6.46
CA SER A 204 15.13 5.16 -7.92
C SER A 204 14.42 3.87 -8.36
N ASP A 205 14.21 2.92 -7.45
CA ASP A 205 13.41 1.72 -7.69
C ASP A 205 11.91 1.91 -7.41
N THR A 206 11.47 3.13 -7.09
CA THR A 206 10.04 3.49 -7.06
C THR A 206 9.44 3.30 -8.46
N VAL A 207 8.32 2.59 -8.51
CA VAL A 207 7.64 2.24 -9.76
C VAL A 207 6.46 3.16 -9.97
N VAL A 208 6.43 3.82 -11.13
CA VAL A 208 5.36 4.71 -11.57
C VAL A 208 4.61 4.02 -12.71
N LEU A 209 3.31 3.80 -12.55
CA LEU A 209 2.46 3.22 -13.58
C LEU A 209 1.49 4.29 -14.08
N MET A 210 1.57 4.63 -15.36
CA MET A 210 0.88 5.77 -15.95
C MET A 210 0.13 5.37 -17.22
N GLY A 211 -1.14 5.78 -17.34
CA GLY A 211 -1.91 5.58 -18.56
C GLY A 211 -1.46 6.55 -19.66
N GLU A 212 -1.27 6.05 -20.89
CA GLU A 212 -0.83 6.88 -22.03
C GLU A 212 -1.86 7.93 -22.46
N VAL A 213 -3.15 7.65 -22.25
CA VAL A 213 -4.26 8.54 -22.63
C VAL A 213 -5.03 9.04 -21.39
N ASP A 214 -4.33 9.14 -20.25
CA ASP A 214 -4.88 9.67 -19.02
C ASP A 214 -5.35 11.12 -19.23
N GLU A 215 -6.64 11.33 -19.01
CA GLU A 215 -7.35 12.58 -19.23
C GLU A 215 -7.40 13.48 -17.99
N VAL A 216 -6.91 13.00 -16.85
CA VAL A 216 -6.93 13.68 -15.55
C VAL A 216 -5.52 14.11 -15.13
N VAL A 217 -4.54 13.22 -15.30
CA VAL A 217 -3.14 13.47 -15.00
C VAL A 217 -2.38 13.51 -16.32
N PRO A 218 -1.78 14.65 -16.72
CA PRO A 218 -1.05 14.73 -17.99
C PRO A 218 0.15 13.77 -18.03
N PRO A 219 0.18 12.79 -18.96
CA PRO A 219 1.27 11.81 -19.06
C PRO A 219 2.64 12.45 -19.26
N ASP A 220 2.72 13.50 -20.08
CA ASP A 220 3.96 14.21 -20.40
C ASP A 220 4.62 14.82 -19.16
N GLU A 221 3.82 15.31 -18.22
CA GLU A 221 4.31 15.85 -16.95
C GLU A 221 4.82 14.75 -16.02
N VAL A 222 4.15 13.59 -15.99
CA VAL A 222 4.61 12.42 -15.24
C VAL A 222 5.91 11.87 -15.82
N ILE A 223 6.05 11.84 -17.14
CA ILE A 223 7.29 11.46 -17.84
C ILE A 223 8.44 12.39 -17.43
N ALA A 224 8.22 13.71 -17.48
CA ALA A 224 9.23 14.69 -17.10
C ALA A 224 9.63 14.55 -15.63
N TRP A 225 8.66 14.42 -14.72
CA TRP A 225 8.89 14.25 -13.29
C TRP A 225 9.63 12.96 -12.96
N ALA A 226 9.20 11.82 -13.51
CA ALA A 226 9.85 10.53 -13.28
C ALA A 226 11.28 10.51 -13.84
N SER A 227 11.51 11.14 -15.00
CA SER A 227 12.86 11.30 -15.55
C SER A 227 13.74 12.22 -14.68
N GLN A 228 13.19 13.28 -14.09
CA GLN A 228 13.94 14.18 -13.22
C GLN A 228 14.43 13.47 -11.94
N LEU A 229 13.62 12.56 -11.40
CA LEU A 229 13.93 11.82 -10.17
C LEU A 229 14.54 10.43 -10.41
N ASP A 230 14.84 10.07 -11.66
CA ASP A 230 15.38 8.75 -12.05
C ASP A 230 14.55 7.56 -11.54
N LEU A 231 13.22 7.62 -11.76
CA LEU A 231 12.27 6.60 -11.30
C LEU A 231 11.95 5.58 -12.40
N GLN A 232 11.47 4.39 -12.00
CA GLN A 232 11.01 3.35 -12.93
C GLN A 232 9.62 3.70 -13.47
N LEU A 233 9.55 4.29 -14.67
CA LEU A 233 8.29 4.63 -15.33
C LEU A 233 7.79 3.52 -16.27
N VAL A 234 6.52 3.16 -16.12
CA VAL A 234 5.76 2.24 -16.97
C VAL A 234 4.60 2.98 -17.61
N MET A 235 4.65 3.16 -18.92
CA MET A 235 3.55 3.71 -19.71
C MET A 235 2.64 2.58 -20.18
N MET A 236 1.34 2.69 -19.91
CA MET A 236 0.31 1.71 -20.29
C MET A 236 -0.45 2.20 -21.53
N PRO A 237 -0.27 1.55 -22.70
CA PRO A 237 -0.84 2.04 -23.95
C PRO A 237 -2.36 2.08 -23.96
N ASN A 238 -2.96 3.12 -24.55
CA ASN A 238 -4.42 3.31 -24.62
C ASN A 238 -5.17 3.25 -23.27
N CYS A 239 -4.45 3.39 -22.14
CA CYS A 239 -5.02 3.36 -20.81
C CYS A 239 -5.37 4.77 -20.32
N SER A 240 -6.61 4.96 -19.87
CA SER A 240 -7.11 6.21 -19.28
C SER A 240 -6.85 6.26 -17.77
N HIS A 241 -7.19 7.37 -17.11
CA HIS A 241 -6.97 7.57 -15.67
C HIS A 241 -7.54 6.46 -14.79
N PHE A 242 -8.67 5.88 -15.20
CA PHE A 242 -9.42 4.93 -14.40
C PHE A 242 -9.05 3.47 -14.67
N PHE A 243 -8.13 3.22 -15.60
CA PHE A 243 -7.66 1.87 -15.96
C PHE A 243 -8.79 0.91 -16.37
N HIS A 244 -9.90 1.43 -16.92
CA HIS A 244 -11.00 0.60 -17.42
C HIS A 244 -10.48 -0.33 -18.52
N GLY A 245 -10.76 -1.63 -18.40
CA GLY A 245 -10.25 -2.66 -19.31
C GLY A 245 -8.78 -3.04 -19.12
N HIS A 246 -8.00 -2.26 -18.35
CA HIS A 246 -6.56 -2.41 -18.20
C HIS A 246 -6.14 -2.93 -16.81
N LEU A 247 -7.07 -3.19 -15.89
CA LEU A 247 -6.75 -3.73 -14.55
C LEU A 247 -5.96 -5.06 -14.57
N PRO A 248 -6.22 -6.02 -15.49
CA PRO A 248 -5.38 -7.22 -15.59
C PRO A 248 -3.95 -6.89 -16.04
N GLU A 249 -3.79 -5.97 -16.98
CA GLU A 249 -2.48 -5.50 -17.44
C GLU A 249 -1.74 -4.76 -16.31
N LEU A 250 -2.44 -3.94 -15.52
CA LEU A 250 -1.87 -3.28 -14.33
C LEU A 250 -1.23 -4.33 -13.39
N CYS A 251 -1.92 -5.44 -13.14
CA CYS A 251 -1.37 -6.55 -12.34
C CYS A 251 -0.14 -7.20 -13.00
N GLN A 252 -0.14 -7.37 -14.33
CA GLN A 252 1.00 -7.93 -15.06
C GLN A 252 2.21 -7.02 -14.94
N GLN A 253 2.02 -5.71 -15.12
CA GLN A 253 3.09 -4.72 -14.96
C GLN A 253 3.63 -4.72 -13.53
N LEU A 254 2.76 -4.71 -12.52
CA LEU A 254 3.19 -4.80 -11.12
C LEU A 254 4.06 -6.04 -10.86
N ALA A 255 3.71 -7.19 -11.44
CA ALA A 255 4.48 -8.43 -11.28
C ALA A 255 5.92 -8.35 -11.82
N LEU A 256 6.17 -7.54 -12.86
CA LEU A 256 7.51 -7.38 -13.44
C LEU A 256 8.48 -6.62 -12.52
N TYR A 257 7.95 -5.78 -11.63
CA TYR A 257 8.73 -4.96 -10.72
C TYR A 257 8.63 -5.42 -9.26
N PHE A 258 7.87 -6.48 -9.01
CA PHE A 258 7.77 -7.14 -7.72
C PHE A 258 8.88 -8.20 -7.59
N PRO A 259 9.60 -8.27 -6.45
CA PRO A 259 10.71 -9.20 -6.26
C PRO A 259 10.29 -10.67 -6.17
#